data_AF-A0A0G0CZN6-F1
#
_entry.id   AF-A0A0G0CZN6-F1
#
_cell.length_a   1.000
_cell.length_b   1.000
_cell.length_c   1.000
_cell.angle_alpha   90.00
_cell.angle_beta   90.00
_cell.angle_gamma   90.00
#
_symmetry.space_group_name_H-M   'P 1'
#
loop_
_entity.id
_entity.type
_entity.pdbx_description
1 polymer ?
#
loop_
_entity_poly.entity_id
_entity_poly.type
_entity_poly.pdbx_seq_one_letter_code
_entity_poly.pdbx_strand_id
1 'polypeptide(L)'
;MKKYNHKKIEKKWQKYWEENLELSEAQENSDKTKFYCLDMFPYPSGAGLHVGHVENYTATDIYSRFKRMNGFNVLHPIGWDAFGLPAENFAIKQGVHPDKSTHDNIKNFIKQIKNIGISYDWSREIDTSSPEYYKWTQWFFLFLYKNGLAYKKKAKANWCESCKTVVANEQVVDGKCERCGGEIIQKDLDQWFFKITDFIEDFNGENGKEFKGLINGLDKIDWPNSTKVAQKNWIGKSVGTTISFKVKVLNENGISNNLKPITYNPQPSIEVFTTRVDTIFGCTYVVLAPESKLVQDLKNRASNLDEIEKYILETKKKTDLERMENKEKTGIEMRGIKAVNPFNNEEVPVYIADYVIATYGTGAVMAVPAHDERDWEFAKKYNLEIRQSIAQILETDGKDKVREGKQTIKRRTVDVIIKHWKEDEYFCLDWKYNNWKSFIIGGIEEGESIKEAALREAREESGYKNMKVVGQVGREIHSKFFAVHKDINRYALRNCIYIELIDGEQEELSEEHTKNHSGIWIKKEKVAEFINL
;
A
#
# COMPACT_ATOMS: atom_id res chain seq x y z
N MET A 1 47.35 -40.02 -20.23
CA MET A 1 45.92 -40.06 -19.86
C MET A 1 45.05 -39.88 -21.10
N LYS A 2 44.00 -40.69 -21.28
CA LYS A 2 42.99 -40.42 -22.33
C LYS A 2 42.22 -39.15 -21.93
N LYS A 3 42.04 -38.21 -22.86
CA LYS A 3 41.26 -36.98 -22.65
C LYS A 3 39.77 -37.31 -22.50
N TYR A 4 39.08 -36.59 -21.61
CA TYR A 4 37.63 -36.63 -21.47
C TYR A 4 36.95 -36.24 -22.80
N ASN A 5 35.96 -37.03 -23.24
CA ASN A 5 35.22 -36.79 -24.48
C ASN A 5 33.70 -36.89 -24.21
N HIS A 6 33.11 -35.76 -23.81
CA HIS A 6 31.68 -35.63 -23.51
C HIS A 6 30.78 -36.14 -24.65
N LYS A 7 31.09 -35.78 -25.90
CA LYS A 7 30.31 -36.16 -27.10
C LYS A 7 30.11 -37.67 -27.25
N LYS A 8 31.07 -38.47 -26.78
CA LYS A 8 30.99 -39.93 -26.82
C LYS A 8 30.21 -40.48 -25.62
N ILE A 9 30.48 -39.99 -24.42
CA ILE A 9 29.92 -40.57 -23.20
C ILE A 9 28.49 -40.13 -22.93
N GLU A 10 28.13 -38.88 -23.24
CA GLU A 10 26.79 -38.33 -23.00
C GLU A 10 25.76 -39.07 -23.85
N LYS A 11 26.02 -39.18 -25.16
CA LYS A 11 25.17 -39.94 -26.08
C LYS A 11 24.96 -41.40 -25.67
N LYS A 12 26.01 -42.04 -25.11
CA LYS A 12 25.91 -43.42 -24.62
C LYS A 12 24.88 -43.51 -23.49
N TRP A 13 24.98 -42.64 -22.49
CA TRP A 13 24.14 -42.70 -21.29
C TRP A 13 22.72 -42.17 -21.55
N GLN A 14 22.58 -41.12 -22.36
CA GLN A 14 21.27 -40.63 -22.82
C GLN A 14 20.49 -41.75 -23.51
N LYS A 15 21.12 -42.44 -24.48
CA LYS A 15 20.51 -43.59 -25.14
C LYS A 15 20.12 -44.70 -24.15
N TYR A 16 21.00 -45.03 -23.20
CA TYR A 16 20.70 -46.01 -22.17
C TYR A 16 19.47 -45.62 -21.34
N TRP A 17 19.36 -44.37 -20.90
CA TRP A 17 18.18 -43.92 -20.15
C TRP A 17 16.91 -43.88 -20.99
N GLU A 18 17.00 -43.54 -22.28
CA GLU A 18 15.83 -43.59 -23.20
C GLU A 18 15.35 -45.02 -23.46
N GLU A 19 16.25 -46.00 -23.48
CA GLU A 19 15.90 -47.42 -23.63
C GLU A 19 15.44 -48.06 -22.32
N ASN A 20 15.63 -47.40 -21.17
CA ASN A 20 15.31 -47.90 -19.82
C ASN A 20 14.52 -46.84 -19.04
N LEU A 21 13.35 -46.45 -19.55
CA LEU A 21 12.51 -45.38 -18.97
C LEU A 21 12.07 -45.69 -17.53
N GLU A 22 11.99 -46.96 -17.15
CA GLU A 22 11.67 -47.40 -15.79
C GLU A 22 12.64 -46.87 -14.73
N LEU A 23 13.83 -46.41 -15.14
CA LEU A 23 14.80 -45.76 -14.25
C LEU A 23 14.38 -44.36 -13.81
N SER A 24 13.50 -43.70 -14.58
CA SER A 24 12.99 -42.37 -14.26
C SER A 24 11.50 -42.31 -13.96
N GLU A 25 10.73 -43.33 -14.34
CA GLU A 25 9.28 -43.41 -14.13
C GLU A 25 8.88 -43.66 -12.67
N ALA A 26 7.88 -42.92 -12.21
CA ALA A 26 7.28 -43.11 -10.91
C ALA A 26 6.29 -44.29 -10.93
N GLN A 27 6.47 -45.20 -9.98
CA GLN A 27 5.66 -46.42 -9.87
C GLN A 27 4.43 -46.18 -8.99
N GLU A 28 3.21 -46.37 -9.51
CA GLU A 28 1.98 -46.04 -8.78
C GLU A 28 1.82 -46.87 -7.48
N ASN A 29 2.17 -48.16 -7.54
CA ASN A 29 2.00 -49.16 -6.49
C ASN A 29 3.33 -49.53 -5.81
N SER A 30 4.23 -48.56 -5.60
CA SER A 30 5.50 -48.82 -4.91
C SER A 30 5.37 -48.76 -3.40
N ASP A 31 6.04 -49.68 -2.70
CA ASP A 31 6.22 -49.65 -1.24
C ASP A 31 7.26 -48.61 -0.77
N LYS A 32 7.99 -47.99 -1.70
CA LYS A 32 8.98 -46.94 -1.39
C LYS A 32 8.30 -45.64 -1.00
N THR A 33 8.97 -44.85 -0.16
CA THR A 33 8.53 -43.49 0.19
C THR A 33 8.41 -42.63 -1.06
N LYS A 34 7.24 -42.00 -1.24
CA LYS A 34 6.95 -41.13 -2.39
C LYS A 34 7.65 -39.78 -2.25
N PHE A 35 8.16 -39.25 -3.36
CA PHE A 35 8.70 -37.90 -3.43
C PHE A 35 8.28 -37.26 -4.76
N TYR A 36 7.69 -36.07 -4.71
CA TYR A 36 7.27 -35.34 -5.90
C TYR A 36 8.15 -34.10 -6.05
N CYS A 37 9.02 -34.11 -7.07
CA CYS A 37 9.80 -32.96 -7.50
C CYS A 37 9.12 -32.32 -8.71
N LEU A 38 8.72 -31.04 -8.61
CA LEU A 38 8.00 -30.36 -9.67
C LEU A 38 8.72 -29.08 -10.09
N ASP A 39 8.93 -28.96 -11.40
CA ASP A 39 9.37 -27.74 -12.06
C ASP A 39 8.18 -26.91 -12.53
N MET A 40 8.36 -25.60 -12.67
CA MET A 40 7.47 -24.82 -13.53
C MET A 40 7.76 -25.21 -14.97
N PHE A 41 6.85 -25.99 -15.57
CA PHE A 41 6.93 -26.43 -16.95
C PHE A 41 6.97 -25.24 -17.94
N PRO A 42 7.68 -25.36 -19.08
CA PRO A 42 7.96 -24.21 -19.94
C PRO A 42 6.77 -23.82 -20.81
N TYR A 43 6.75 -22.54 -21.18
CA TYR A 43 5.97 -22.05 -22.32
C TYR A 43 6.68 -22.45 -23.63
N PRO A 44 6.06 -23.23 -24.53
CA PRO A 44 6.62 -23.57 -25.84
C PRO A 44 6.49 -22.42 -26.85
N SER A 45 6.66 -21.17 -26.39
CA SER A 45 6.52 -19.94 -27.18
C SER A 45 7.85 -19.38 -27.69
N GLY A 46 8.97 -20.03 -27.36
CA GLY A 46 10.31 -19.69 -27.87
C GLY A 46 10.79 -20.72 -28.90
N ALA A 47 11.80 -20.35 -29.70
CA ALA A 47 12.41 -21.27 -30.67
C ALA A 47 13.16 -22.45 -30.00
N GLY A 48 13.43 -22.38 -28.70
CA GLY A 48 14.10 -23.42 -27.91
C GLY A 48 14.39 -22.97 -26.48
N LEU A 49 14.97 -23.86 -25.69
CA LEU A 49 15.44 -23.58 -24.33
C LEU A 49 16.54 -22.51 -24.31
N HIS A 50 16.41 -21.54 -23.41
CA HIS A 50 17.49 -20.66 -22.95
C HIS A 50 18.12 -21.13 -21.63
N VAL A 51 19.26 -20.55 -21.26
CA VAL A 51 20.05 -20.93 -20.06
C VAL A 51 19.26 -20.89 -18.75
N GLY A 52 18.31 -19.96 -18.59
CA GLY A 52 17.44 -19.93 -17.39
C GLY A 52 16.57 -21.19 -17.22
N HIS A 53 16.14 -21.84 -18.31
CA HIS A 53 15.45 -23.13 -18.19
C HIS A 53 16.40 -24.21 -17.68
N VAL A 54 17.63 -24.22 -18.21
CA VAL A 54 18.65 -25.21 -17.84
C VAL A 54 19.03 -25.07 -16.38
N GLU A 55 19.19 -23.84 -15.89
CA GLU A 55 19.45 -23.56 -14.47
C GLU A 55 18.37 -24.16 -13.56
N ASN A 56 17.10 -23.91 -13.86
CA ASN A 56 15.98 -24.41 -13.08
C ASN A 56 15.92 -25.96 -13.10
N TYR A 57 15.89 -26.56 -14.30
CA TYR A 57 15.69 -28.01 -14.46
C TYR A 57 16.88 -28.84 -14.00
N THR A 58 18.10 -28.29 -14.03
CA THR A 58 19.28 -28.99 -13.53
C THR A 58 19.21 -29.15 -12.01
N ALA A 59 18.74 -28.13 -11.28
CA ALA A 59 18.66 -28.18 -9.82
C ALA A 59 17.69 -29.27 -9.34
N THR A 60 16.52 -29.37 -9.98
CA THR A 60 15.52 -30.40 -9.66
C THR A 60 15.93 -31.78 -10.14
N ASP A 61 16.59 -31.91 -11.31
CA ASP A 61 17.16 -33.20 -11.76
C ASP A 61 18.18 -33.76 -10.76
N ILE A 62 19.10 -32.91 -10.26
CA ILE A 62 20.07 -33.29 -9.23
C ILE A 62 19.35 -33.86 -8.01
N TYR A 63 18.33 -33.16 -7.51
CA TYR A 63 17.62 -33.58 -6.31
C TYR A 63 16.75 -34.82 -6.53
N SER A 64 16.09 -34.93 -7.68
CA SER A 64 15.32 -36.10 -8.10
C SER A 64 16.20 -37.34 -8.18
N ARG A 65 17.37 -37.25 -8.84
CA ARG A 65 18.34 -38.35 -8.91
C ARG A 65 18.87 -38.72 -7.53
N PHE A 66 19.24 -37.74 -6.72
CA PHE A 66 19.65 -37.96 -5.33
C PHE A 66 18.57 -38.72 -4.54
N LYS A 67 17.30 -38.31 -4.61
CA LYS A 67 16.20 -38.99 -3.93
C LYS A 67 15.97 -40.41 -4.45
N ARG A 68 16.00 -40.63 -5.78
CA ARG A 68 15.92 -41.98 -6.36
C ARG A 68 17.04 -42.89 -5.84
N MET A 69 18.27 -42.39 -5.78
CA MET A 69 19.43 -43.13 -5.26
C MET A 69 19.33 -43.42 -3.76
N ASN A 70 18.59 -42.60 -3.01
CA ASN A 70 18.27 -42.84 -1.59
C ASN A 70 17.02 -43.72 -1.39
N GLY A 71 16.54 -44.41 -2.43
CA GLY A 71 15.48 -45.40 -2.32
C GLY A 71 14.05 -44.83 -2.37
N PHE A 72 13.86 -43.55 -2.69
CA PHE A 72 12.53 -42.97 -2.87
C PHE A 72 11.92 -43.38 -4.22
N ASN A 73 10.58 -43.45 -4.27
CA ASN A 73 9.81 -43.47 -5.52
C ASN A 73 9.54 -42.03 -5.94
N VAL A 74 10.28 -41.56 -6.94
CA VAL A 74 10.32 -40.14 -7.31
C VAL A 74 9.45 -39.90 -8.54
N LEU A 75 8.46 -39.01 -8.42
CA LEU A 75 7.78 -38.39 -9.54
C LEU A 75 8.49 -37.08 -9.88
N HIS A 76 9.14 -37.05 -11.04
CA HIS A 76 9.72 -35.85 -11.64
C HIS A 76 9.14 -35.68 -13.04
N PRO A 77 7.98 -35.02 -13.19
CA PRO A 77 7.26 -34.94 -14.45
C PRO A 77 7.66 -33.69 -15.24
N ILE A 78 7.23 -33.66 -16.50
CA ILE A 78 7.34 -32.49 -17.38
C ILE A 78 6.04 -32.32 -18.16
N GLY A 79 5.82 -31.12 -18.70
CA GLY A 79 4.75 -30.86 -19.64
C GLY A 79 4.98 -29.54 -20.35
N TRP A 80 3.93 -29.01 -20.97
CA TRP A 80 4.00 -27.80 -21.78
C TRP A 80 2.84 -26.87 -21.47
N ASP A 81 3.14 -25.64 -21.05
CA ASP A 81 2.13 -24.60 -20.90
C ASP A 81 1.85 -23.95 -22.26
N ALA A 82 1.13 -24.69 -23.08
CA ALA A 82 1.00 -24.51 -24.52
C ALA A 82 -0.13 -23.56 -24.96
N PHE A 83 -1.04 -23.19 -24.04
CA PHE A 83 -2.11 -22.25 -24.33
C PHE A 83 -1.75 -20.80 -24.00
N GLY A 84 -2.58 -19.89 -24.50
CA GLY A 84 -2.52 -18.48 -24.16
C GLY A 84 -1.64 -17.64 -25.07
N LEU A 85 -1.49 -16.39 -24.65
CA LEU A 85 -0.95 -15.32 -25.48
C LEU A 85 0.53 -15.47 -25.87
N PRO A 86 1.43 -16.09 -25.08
CA PRO A 86 2.80 -16.34 -25.52
C PRO A 86 2.87 -17.18 -26.81
N ALA A 87 2.14 -18.30 -26.86
CA ALA A 87 2.12 -19.20 -28.02
C ALA A 87 1.47 -18.53 -29.24
N GLU A 88 0.34 -17.85 -29.05
CA GLU A 88 -0.36 -17.13 -30.11
C GLU A 88 0.48 -16.00 -30.72
N ASN A 89 1.12 -15.16 -29.89
CA ASN A 89 1.95 -14.06 -30.38
C ASN A 89 3.18 -14.54 -31.14
N PHE A 90 3.82 -15.63 -30.68
CA PHE A 90 4.92 -16.24 -31.40
C PHE A 90 4.48 -16.71 -32.79
N ALA A 91 3.34 -17.39 -32.87
CA ALA A 91 2.76 -17.89 -34.11
C ALA A 91 2.44 -16.76 -35.09
N ILE A 92 1.82 -15.67 -34.61
CA ILE A 92 1.54 -14.45 -35.40
C ILE A 92 2.84 -13.86 -35.95
N LYS A 93 3.87 -13.70 -35.11
CA LYS A 93 5.17 -13.14 -35.51
C LYS A 93 5.87 -13.98 -36.58
N GLN A 94 5.72 -15.30 -36.53
CA GLN A 94 6.29 -16.22 -37.52
C GLN A 94 5.38 -16.44 -38.75
N GLY A 95 4.16 -15.91 -38.75
CA GLY A 95 3.19 -16.11 -39.84
C GLY A 95 2.75 -17.57 -39.97
N VAL A 96 2.64 -18.30 -38.85
CA VAL A 96 2.25 -19.72 -38.81
C VAL A 96 1.07 -19.94 -37.88
N HIS A 97 0.35 -21.06 -38.06
CA HIS A 97 -0.75 -21.42 -37.17
C HIS A 97 -0.23 -21.80 -35.77
N PRO A 98 -0.86 -21.32 -34.66
CA PRO A 98 -0.37 -21.52 -33.30
C PRO A 98 -0.24 -22.99 -32.90
N ASP A 99 -1.20 -23.82 -33.31
CA ASP A 99 -1.15 -25.28 -33.11
C ASP A 99 0.14 -25.88 -33.69
N LYS A 100 0.47 -25.53 -34.95
CA LYS A 100 1.65 -26.05 -35.63
C LYS A 100 2.94 -25.58 -34.96
N SER A 101 3.08 -24.28 -34.69
CA SER A 101 4.29 -23.76 -34.04
C SER A 101 4.50 -24.33 -32.65
N THR A 102 3.42 -24.51 -31.88
CA THR A 102 3.46 -25.07 -30.53
C THR A 102 3.99 -26.50 -30.55
N HIS A 103 3.43 -27.36 -31.40
CA HIS A 103 3.90 -28.74 -31.53
C HIS A 103 5.33 -28.84 -32.06
N ASP A 104 5.74 -27.96 -32.98
CA ASP A 104 7.11 -27.95 -33.49
C ASP A 104 8.11 -27.46 -32.42
N ASN A 105 7.73 -26.47 -31.61
CA ASN A 105 8.52 -26.00 -30.48
C ASN A 105 8.64 -27.08 -29.39
N ILE A 106 7.53 -27.74 -29.03
CA ILE A 106 7.53 -28.86 -28.08
C ILE A 106 8.53 -29.94 -28.51
N LYS A 107 8.48 -30.37 -29.78
CA LYS A 107 9.45 -31.36 -30.32
C LYS A 107 10.90 -30.89 -30.15
N ASN A 108 11.18 -29.61 -30.39
CA ASN A 108 12.52 -29.07 -30.22
C ASN A 108 12.93 -29.01 -28.74
N PHE A 109 12.03 -28.61 -27.84
CA PHE A 109 12.28 -28.60 -26.40
C PHE A 109 12.58 -30.02 -25.89
N ILE A 110 11.77 -31.01 -26.26
CA ILE A 110 12.01 -32.43 -25.93
C ILE A 110 13.42 -32.85 -26.35
N LYS A 111 13.81 -32.55 -27.61
CA LYS A 111 15.14 -32.86 -28.13
C LYS A 111 16.24 -32.18 -27.30
N GLN A 112 16.07 -30.92 -26.94
CA GLN A 112 17.07 -30.17 -26.17
C GLN A 112 17.18 -30.68 -24.72
N ILE A 113 16.06 -30.94 -24.05
CA ILE A 113 16.03 -31.52 -22.69
C ILE A 113 16.75 -32.88 -22.67
N LYS A 114 16.45 -33.75 -23.65
CA LYS A 114 17.12 -35.06 -23.79
C LYS A 114 18.62 -34.93 -24.04
N ASN A 115 19.04 -33.95 -24.83
CA ASN A 115 20.47 -33.66 -25.05
C ASN A 115 21.19 -33.14 -23.80
N ILE A 116 20.48 -32.51 -22.87
CA ILE A 116 21.04 -32.10 -21.56
C ILE A 116 21.11 -33.31 -20.61
N GLY A 117 20.27 -34.33 -20.83
CA GLY A 117 20.26 -35.56 -20.05
C GLY A 117 19.43 -35.47 -18.77
N ILE A 118 18.44 -34.57 -18.73
CA ILE A 118 17.50 -34.45 -17.61
C ILE A 118 16.59 -35.69 -17.58
N SER A 119 16.32 -36.21 -16.37
CA SER A 119 15.67 -37.49 -16.13
C SER A 119 14.24 -37.32 -15.62
N TYR A 120 13.37 -36.93 -16.56
CA TYR A 120 11.92 -36.85 -16.38
C TYR A 120 11.20 -38.20 -16.55
N ASP A 121 10.02 -38.30 -15.96
CA ASP A 121 9.01 -39.30 -16.28
C ASP A 121 8.22 -38.84 -17.53
N TRP A 122 8.68 -39.27 -18.71
CA TRP A 122 8.06 -38.94 -20.00
C TRP A 122 6.71 -39.62 -20.22
N SER A 123 6.39 -40.68 -19.46
CA SER A 123 5.08 -41.35 -19.56
C SER A 123 3.92 -40.47 -19.06
N ARG A 124 4.26 -39.42 -18.30
CA ARG A 124 3.31 -38.45 -17.71
C ARG A 124 3.42 -37.06 -18.33
N GLU A 125 3.97 -36.96 -19.54
CA GLU A 125 4.01 -35.71 -20.31
C GLU A 125 2.60 -35.18 -20.54
N ILE A 126 2.40 -33.89 -20.30
CA ILE A 126 1.12 -33.19 -20.56
C ILE A 126 1.32 -31.98 -21.49
N ASP A 127 0.31 -31.70 -22.29
CA ASP A 127 0.21 -30.51 -23.15
C ASP A 127 -1.11 -29.79 -22.82
N THR A 128 -1.04 -28.56 -22.31
CA THR A 128 -2.25 -27.82 -21.90
C THR A 128 -3.14 -27.41 -23.07
N SER A 129 -2.63 -27.40 -24.30
CA SER A 129 -3.38 -27.12 -25.53
C SER A 129 -4.11 -28.37 -26.07
N SER A 130 -3.78 -29.56 -25.58
CA SER A 130 -4.44 -30.80 -25.98
C SER A 130 -5.88 -30.89 -25.46
N PRO A 131 -6.86 -31.32 -26.29
CA PRO A 131 -8.23 -31.60 -25.84
C PRO A 131 -8.31 -32.60 -24.70
N GLU A 132 -7.35 -33.54 -24.62
CA GLU A 132 -7.28 -34.52 -23.53
C GLU A 132 -6.96 -33.88 -22.18
N TYR A 133 -6.36 -32.69 -22.18
CA TYR A 133 -6.09 -31.89 -20.99
C TYR A 133 -7.19 -30.86 -20.73
N TYR A 134 -7.45 -29.94 -21.66
CA TYR A 134 -8.33 -28.80 -21.39
C TYR A 134 -9.82 -29.18 -21.23
N LYS A 135 -10.24 -30.39 -21.62
CA LYS A 135 -11.57 -30.90 -21.26
C LYS A 135 -11.79 -30.88 -19.73
N TRP A 136 -10.73 -31.07 -18.95
CA TRP A 136 -10.78 -31.01 -17.49
C TRP A 136 -10.84 -29.59 -16.96
N THR A 137 -10.22 -28.61 -17.63
CA THR A 137 -10.33 -27.20 -17.25
C THR A 137 -11.74 -26.67 -17.53
N GLN A 138 -12.35 -27.07 -18.65
CA GLN A 138 -13.76 -26.82 -18.95
C GLN A 138 -14.69 -27.46 -17.91
N TRP A 139 -14.44 -28.72 -17.55
CA TRP A 139 -15.19 -29.41 -16.51
C TRP A 139 -15.05 -28.69 -15.15
N PHE A 140 -13.85 -28.28 -14.77
CA PHE A 140 -13.59 -27.57 -13.52
C PHE A 140 -14.27 -26.21 -13.48
N PHE A 141 -14.26 -25.47 -14.59
CA PHE A 141 -15.02 -24.22 -14.72
C PHE A 141 -16.52 -24.46 -14.50
N LEU A 142 -17.10 -25.48 -15.13
CA LEU A 142 -18.51 -25.85 -14.93
C LEU A 142 -18.80 -26.27 -13.49
N PHE A 143 -17.87 -26.98 -12.85
CA PHE A 143 -17.97 -27.34 -11.44
C PHE A 143 -18.03 -26.09 -10.55
N LEU A 144 -17.10 -25.14 -10.72
CA LEU A 144 -17.09 -23.88 -9.97
C LEU A 144 -18.34 -23.04 -10.26
N TYR A 145 -18.77 -22.98 -11.52
CA TYR A 145 -19.96 -22.23 -11.93
C TYR A 145 -21.23 -22.78 -11.27
N LYS A 146 -21.43 -24.11 -11.30
CA LYS A 146 -22.58 -24.76 -10.67
C LYS A 146 -22.62 -24.59 -9.16
N ASN A 147 -21.47 -24.40 -8.52
CA ASN A 147 -21.34 -24.13 -7.09
C ASN A 147 -21.28 -22.63 -6.76
N GLY A 148 -21.57 -21.74 -7.72
CA GLY A 148 -21.61 -20.29 -7.48
C GLY A 148 -20.26 -19.63 -7.21
N LEU A 149 -19.15 -20.32 -7.52
CA LEU A 149 -17.77 -19.85 -7.35
C LEU A 149 -17.18 -19.24 -8.63
N ALA A 150 -17.78 -19.48 -9.79
CA ALA A 150 -17.52 -18.75 -11.02
C ALA A 150 -18.75 -17.91 -11.38
N TYR A 151 -18.56 -16.63 -11.70
CA TYR A 151 -19.67 -15.71 -12.00
C TYR A 151 -19.28 -14.68 -13.05
N LYS A 152 -20.28 -14.08 -13.69
CA LYS A 152 -20.11 -13.05 -14.71
C LYS A 152 -20.50 -11.69 -14.15
N LYS A 153 -19.65 -10.69 -14.33
CA LYS A 153 -19.97 -9.28 -14.03
C LYS A 153 -19.41 -8.36 -15.11
N LYS A 154 -20.02 -7.18 -15.26
CA LYS A 154 -19.38 -6.07 -15.95
C LYS A 154 -18.24 -5.56 -15.09
N ALA A 155 -17.06 -5.50 -15.66
CA ALA A 155 -15.89 -4.93 -15.02
C ALA A 155 -15.09 -4.14 -16.05
N LYS A 156 -14.42 -3.10 -15.58
CA LYS A 156 -13.32 -2.53 -16.32
C LYS A 156 -12.22 -3.58 -16.42
N ALA A 157 -11.90 -3.98 -17.64
CA ALA A 157 -10.78 -4.87 -17.92
C ALA A 157 -9.68 -4.08 -18.64
N ASN A 158 -8.43 -4.36 -18.27
CA ASN A 158 -7.28 -3.88 -19.02
C ASN A 158 -7.33 -4.50 -20.42
N TRP A 159 -7.22 -3.68 -21.45
CA TRP A 159 -7.32 -4.08 -22.84
C TRP A 159 -6.06 -3.61 -23.58
N CYS A 160 -5.35 -4.56 -24.19
CA CYS A 160 -4.23 -4.21 -25.06
C CYS A 160 -4.73 -4.00 -26.48
N GLU A 161 -4.56 -2.78 -27.01
CA GLU A 161 -4.97 -2.47 -28.39
C GLU A 161 -4.14 -3.20 -29.45
N SER A 162 -2.89 -3.53 -29.15
CA SER A 162 -2.02 -4.28 -30.06
C SER A 162 -2.38 -5.77 -30.08
N CYS A 163 -2.52 -6.40 -28.91
CA CYS A 163 -2.88 -7.82 -28.79
C CYS A 163 -4.38 -8.10 -29.00
N LYS A 164 -5.23 -7.06 -29.07
CA LYS A 164 -6.69 -7.17 -29.26
C LYS A 164 -7.37 -8.11 -28.26
N THR A 165 -6.94 -8.05 -27.00
CA THR A 165 -7.43 -8.93 -25.95
C THR A 165 -7.38 -8.26 -24.58
N VAL A 166 -8.10 -8.85 -23.62
CA VAL A 166 -8.02 -8.48 -22.20
C VAL A 166 -6.71 -8.98 -21.59
N VAL A 167 -6.18 -8.20 -20.66
CA VAL A 167 -4.90 -8.45 -19.97
C VAL A 167 -5.19 -8.45 -18.48
N ALA A 168 -4.67 -9.42 -17.72
CA ALA A 168 -4.85 -9.43 -16.26
C ALA A 168 -4.03 -8.30 -15.61
N ASN A 169 -4.32 -7.92 -14.36
CA ASN A 169 -3.56 -6.88 -13.67
C ASN A 169 -2.07 -7.25 -13.54
N GLU A 170 -1.78 -8.53 -13.35
CA GLU A 170 -0.43 -9.09 -13.21
C GLU A 170 0.37 -9.05 -14.52
N GLN A 171 -0.31 -8.83 -15.65
CA GLN A 171 0.29 -8.77 -16.99
C GLN A 171 0.45 -7.33 -17.50
N VAL A 172 0.18 -6.34 -16.65
CA VAL A 172 0.42 -4.92 -16.90
C VAL A 172 1.68 -4.50 -16.14
N VAL A 173 2.72 -4.09 -16.86
CA VAL A 173 3.99 -3.63 -16.31
C VAL A 173 4.18 -2.18 -16.74
N ASP A 174 4.31 -1.26 -15.78
CA ASP A 174 4.44 0.19 -16.02
C ASP A 174 3.35 0.76 -16.95
N GLY A 175 2.09 0.36 -16.74
CA GLY A 175 0.94 0.78 -17.57
C GLY A 175 0.91 0.19 -18.98
N LYS A 176 1.87 -0.69 -19.31
CA LYS A 176 2.02 -1.32 -20.62
C LYS A 176 1.78 -2.81 -20.55
N CYS A 177 1.41 -3.39 -21.69
CA CYS A 177 1.33 -4.83 -21.83
C CYS A 177 2.72 -5.45 -21.62
N GLU A 178 2.87 -6.38 -20.67
CA GLU A 178 4.14 -7.08 -20.37
C GLU A 178 4.79 -7.71 -21.61
N ARG A 179 3.98 -8.01 -22.64
CA ARG A 179 4.38 -8.78 -23.82
C ARG A 179 4.81 -7.93 -24.99
N CYS A 180 3.97 -6.97 -25.37
CA CYS A 180 4.16 -6.18 -26.59
C CYS A 180 4.63 -4.74 -26.31
N GLY A 181 4.64 -4.32 -25.04
CA GLY A 181 4.98 -2.95 -24.63
C GLY A 181 3.96 -1.88 -25.08
N GLY A 182 2.82 -2.30 -25.64
CA GLY A 182 1.75 -1.41 -26.07
C GLY A 182 0.96 -0.85 -24.89
N GLU A 183 0.35 0.31 -25.09
CA GLU A 183 -0.48 0.96 -24.07
C GLU A 183 -1.71 0.11 -23.72
N ILE A 184 -2.06 0.13 -22.43
CA ILE A 184 -3.24 -0.52 -21.88
C ILE A 184 -4.33 0.51 -21.66
N ILE A 185 -5.52 0.25 -22.21
CA ILE A 185 -6.71 1.05 -21.96
C ILE A 185 -7.72 0.24 -21.13
N GLN A 186 -8.58 0.92 -20.37
CA GLN A 186 -9.66 0.24 -19.65
C GLN A 186 -10.94 0.21 -20.50
N LYS A 187 -11.53 -0.97 -20.68
CA LYS A 187 -12.84 -1.16 -21.34
C LYS A 187 -13.83 -1.84 -20.41
N ASP A 188 -15.08 -1.39 -20.42
CA ASP A 188 -16.17 -2.08 -19.73
C ASP A 188 -16.55 -3.33 -20.53
N LEU A 189 -16.21 -4.50 -19.97
CA LEU A 189 -16.48 -5.79 -20.59
C LEU A 189 -17.20 -6.71 -19.62
N ASP A 190 -18.05 -7.54 -20.19
CA ASP A 190 -18.68 -8.66 -19.53
C ASP A 190 -17.63 -9.79 -19.39
N GLN A 191 -17.16 -10.04 -18.17
CA GLN A 191 -16.06 -10.97 -17.90
C GLN A 191 -16.42 -12.01 -16.84
N TRP A 192 -15.75 -13.17 -16.90
CA TRP A 192 -15.88 -14.24 -15.91
C TRP A 192 -14.84 -14.06 -14.79
N PHE A 193 -15.27 -14.31 -13.55
CA PHE A 193 -14.45 -14.18 -12.35
C PHE A 193 -14.63 -15.40 -11.47
N PHE A 194 -13.57 -15.75 -10.73
CA PHE A 194 -13.65 -16.69 -9.62
C PHE A 194 -13.78 -15.94 -8.29
N LYS A 195 -14.57 -16.48 -7.36
CA LYS A 195 -14.70 -15.96 -5.98
C LYS A 195 -13.51 -16.34 -5.09
N ILE A 196 -12.30 -16.05 -5.56
CA ILE A 196 -11.07 -16.31 -4.79
C ILE A 196 -11.07 -15.56 -3.45
N THR A 197 -11.77 -14.43 -3.37
CA THR A 197 -11.93 -13.61 -2.16
C THR A 197 -12.62 -14.36 -1.03
N ASP A 198 -13.51 -15.31 -1.34
CA ASP A 198 -14.21 -16.13 -0.34
C ASP A 198 -13.25 -17.08 0.39
N PHE A 199 -12.04 -17.26 -0.14
CA PHE A 199 -11.01 -18.14 0.41
C PHE A 199 -9.85 -17.38 1.07
N ILE A 200 -9.97 -16.06 1.29
CA ILE A 200 -8.92 -15.26 1.95
C ILE A 200 -8.78 -15.64 3.42
N GLU A 201 -9.90 -15.78 4.12
CA GLU A 201 -9.98 -16.11 5.54
C GLU A 201 -10.19 -17.61 5.76
N ASP A 202 -10.05 -18.06 7.01
CA ASP A 202 -10.37 -19.43 7.40
C ASP A 202 -11.87 -19.67 7.27
N PHE A 203 -12.25 -20.85 6.80
CA PHE A 203 -13.64 -21.21 6.57
C PHE A 203 -13.91 -22.66 6.97
N ASN A 204 -15.15 -22.96 7.33
CA ASN A 204 -15.59 -24.31 7.66
C ASN A 204 -16.29 -24.94 6.46
N GLY A 205 -15.92 -26.17 6.13
CA GLY A 205 -16.67 -26.99 5.18
C GLY A 205 -17.99 -27.48 5.76
N GLU A 206 -18.87 -27.99 4.89
CA GLU A 206 -20.20 -28.50 5.27
C GLU A 206 -20.14 -29.63 6.31
N ASN A 207 -19.02 -30.36 6.39
CA ASN A 207 -18.77 -31.41 7.38
C ASN A 207 -18.14 -30.90 8.69
N GLY A 208 -18.09 -29.59 8.90
CA GLY A 208 -17.45 -28.97 10.07
C GLY A 208 -15.92 -28.98 10.04
N LYS A 209 -15.29 -29.43 8.94
CA LYS A 209 -13.83 -29.39 8.79
C LYS A 209 -13.37 -27.96 8.57
N GLU A 210 -12.43 -27.52 9.40
CA GLU A 210 -11.81 -26.20 9.26
C GLU A 210 -10.75 -26.22 8.16
N PHE A 211 -10.81 -25.23 7.27
CA PHE A 211 -9.82 -24.97 6.23
C PHE A 211 -9.14 -23.64 6.50
N LYS A 212 -7.82 -23.61 6.32
CA LYS A 212 -7.07 -22.35 6.40
C LYS A 212 -7.19 -21.60 5.08
N GLY A 213 -7.52 -20.31 5.17
CA GLY A 213 -7.61 -19.43 4.02
C GLY A 213 -6.24 -19.10 3.43
N LEU A 214 -6.23 -18.32 2.34
CA LEU A 214 -5.01 -17.91 1.65
C LEU A 214 -4.05 -17.13 2.54
N ILE A 215 -4.52 -16.39 3.55
CA ILE A 215 -3.64 -15.67 4.48
C ILE A 215 -3.01 -16.61 5.51
N ASN A 216 -3.82 -17.31 6.29
CA ASN A 216 -3.34 -18.15 7.39
C ASN A 216 -2.71 -19.45 6.88
N GLY A 217 -3.05 -19.87 5.66
CA GLY A 217 -2.42 -21.01 4.97
C GLY A 217 -0.93 -20.78 4.70
N LEU A 218 -0.48 -19.53 4.53
CA LEU A 218 0.93 -19.18 4.34
C LEU A 218 1.81 -19.55 5.54
N ASP A 219 1.23 -19.61 6.74
CA ASP A 219 1.97 -19.97 7.95
C ASP A 219 2.19 -21.49 8.05
N LYS A 220 1.48 -22.28 7.24
CA LYS A 220 1.58 -23.76 7.19
C LYS A 220 2.52 -24.30 6.11
N ILE A 221 3.01 -23.44 5.21
CA ILE A 221 3.87 -23.86 4.09
C ILE A 221 5.33 -23.46 4.33
N ASP A 222 6.26 -24.31 3.92
CA ASP A 222 7.70 -24.06 4.03
C ASP A 222 8.23 -23.28 2.81
N TRP A 223 7.84 -22.00 2.73
CA TRP A 223 8.20 -21.09 1.63
C TRP A 223 9.07 -19.93 2.13
N PRO A 224 9.86 -19.28 1.24
CA PRO A 224 10.61 -18.07 1.58
C PRO A 224 9.72 -16.97 2.17
N ASN A 225 10.21 -16.32 3.23
CA ASN A 225 9.46 -15.23 3.89
C ASN A 225 9.13 -14.08 2.94
N SER A 226 10.01 -13.76 1.99
CA SER A 226 9.77 -12.73 0.97
C SER A 226 8.52 -13.04 0.13
N THR A 227 8.35 -14.29 -0.31
CA THR A 227 7.17 -14.74 -1.07
C THR A 227 5.90 -14.66 -0.23
N LYS A 228 5.97 -15.08 1.04
CA LYS A 228 4.82 -15.00 1.97
C LYS A 228 4.39 -13.54 2.19
N VAL A 229 5.36 -12.64 2.42
CA VAL A 229 5.10 -11.20 2.61
C VAL A 229 4.51 -10.58 1.34
N ALA A 230 5.05 -10.91 0.16
CA ALA A 230 4.52 -10.43 -1.11
C ALA A 230 3.04 -10.85 -1.30
N GLN A 231 2.69 -12.11 -1.00
CA GLN A 231 1.30 -12.56 -1.07
C GLN A 231 0.39 -11.90 -0.02
N LYS A 232 0.85 -11.72 1.23
CA LYS A 232 0.07 -11.01 2.25
C LYS A 232 -0.21 -9.56 1.84
N ASN A 233 0.80 -8.86 1.31
CA ASN A 233 0.65 -7.49 0.81
C ASN A 233 -0.28 -7.42 -0.42
N TRP A 234 -0.20 -8.40 -1.32
CA TRP A 234 -1.08 -8.52 -2.48
C TRP A 234 -2.54 -8.72 -2.09
N ILE A 235 -2.81 -9.61 -1.14
CA ILE A 235 -4.17 -9.83 -0.61
C ILE A 235 -4.68 -8.57 0.08
N GLY A 236 -3.81 -7.84 0.77
CA GLY A 236 -4.10 -6.47 1.22
C GLY A 236 -5.26 -6.36 2.20
N LYS A 237 -5.50 -7.40 3.02
CA LYS A 237 -6.61 -7.43 3.98
C LYS A 237 -6.48 -6.28 4.98
N SER A 238 -7.54 -5.49 5.09
CA SER A 238 -7.68 -4.41 6.06
C SER A 238 -8.94 -4.61 6.90
N VAL A 239 -8.84 -4.28 8.19
CA VAL A 239 -9.99 -4.27 9.11
C VAL A 239 -10.28 -2.82 9.46
N GLY A 240 -11.54 -2.42 9.33
CA GLY A 240 -11.96 -1.04 9.52
C GLY A 240 -13.47 -0.94 9.69
N THR A 241 -13.97 0.27 9.61
CA THR A 241 -15.41 0.57 9.71
C THR A 241 -15.84 1.40 8.51
N THR A 242 -17.13 1.30 8.18
CA THR A 242 -17.79 2.26 7.30
C THR A 242 -18.42 3.37 8.12
N ILE A 243 -18.41 4.59 7.59
CA ILE A 243 -19.00 5.78 8.21
C ILE A 243 -19.84 6.49 7.15
N SER A 244 -21.07 6.86 7.51
CA SER A 244 -21.99 7.56 6.61
C SER A 244 -21.97 9.06 6.87
N PHE A 245 -21.52 9.83 5.89
CA PHE A 245 -21.52 11.29 5.89
C PHE A 245 -22.77 11.79 5.17
N LYS A 246 -23.58 12.63 5.83
CA LYS A 246 -24.72 13.27 5.17
C LYS A 246 -24.22 14.32 4.19
N VAL A 247 -24.81 14.41 2.99
CA VAL A 247 -24.43 15.40 1.99
C VAL A 247 -25.33 16.63 2.11
N LYS A 248 -24.70 17.80 2.17
CA LYS A 248 -25.37 19.11 2.12
C LYS A 248 -25.04 19.80 0.81
N VAL A 249 -26.06 20.30 0.12
CA VAL A 249 -25.93 21.04 -1.15
C VAL A 249 -26.24 22.51 -0.88
N LEU A 250 -25.29 23.39 -1.21
CA LEU A 250 -25.40 24.84 -1.08
C LEU A 250 -25.81 25.44 -2.43
N ASN A 251 -26.95 26.14 -2.48
CA ASN A 251 -27.36 26.95 -3.64
C ASN A 251 -26.99 28.42 -3.42
N GLU A 252 -26.85 29.19 -4.52
CA GLU A 252 -26.42 30.61 -4.54
C GLU A 252 -27.24 31.56 -3.64
N ASN A 253 -28.43 31.16 -3.17
CA ASN A 253 -29.30 31.99 -2.30
C ASN A 253 -29.40 31.52 -0.84
N GLY A 254 -28.52 30.63 -0.37
CA GLY A 254 -28.56 30.11 0.99
C GLY A 254 -29.62 29.02 1.18
N ILE A 255 -29.13 27.80 1.46
CA ILE A 255 -29.84 26.62 1.96
C ILE A 255 -31.24 26.36 1.36
N SER A 256 -31.32 25.45 0.39
CA SER A 256 -32.57 24.72 0.13
C SER A 256 -32.53 23.38 0.86
N ASN A 257 -33.31 23.24 1.94
CA ASN A 257 -33.71 21.93 2.47
C ASN A 257 -34.68 21.19 1.52
N ASN A 258 -35.08 21.80 0.40
CA ASN A 258 -35.95 21.21 -0.60
C ASN A 258 -35.15 20.83 -1.84
N LEU A 259 -34.57 19.63 -1.77
CA LEU A 259 -34.05 18.91 -2.92
C LEU A 259 -35.18 18.74 -3.95
N LYS A 260 -34.97 19.11 -5.22
CA LYS A 260 -35.85 18.61 -6.30
C LYS A 260 -35.74 17.08 -6.28
N PRO A 261 -36.85 16.34 -6.14
CA PRO A 261 -36.79 14.89 -6.11
C PRO A 261 -36.38 14.40 -7.50
N ILE A 262 -35.27 13.66 -7.57
CA ILE A 262 -35.12 12.61 -8.56
C ILE A 262 -35.38 11.31 -7.79
N THR A 263 -36.25 10.49 -8.36
CA THR A 263 -36.63 9.15 -7.93
C THR A 263 -35.44 8.36 -7.35
N TYR A 264 -35.57 7.93 -6.10
CA TYR A 264 -34.60 7.23 -5.24
C TYR A 264 -33.66 8.10 -4.38
N ASN A 265 -34.05 8.22 -3.11
CA ASN A 265 -33.29 8.62 -1.91
C ASN A 265 -33.37 10.12 -1.49
N PRO A 266 -34.14 10.46 -0.43
CA PRO A 266 -34.43 11.85 -0.04
C PRO A 266 -33.29 12.58 0.70
N GLN A 267 -32.15 11.94 0.98
CA GLN A 267 -30.94 12.55 1.54
C GLN A 267 -29.72 11.77 1.02
N PRO A 268 -28.93 12.28 0.05
CA PRO A 268 -27.72 11.59 -0.37
C PRO A 268 -26.72 11.52 0.80
N SER A 269 -26.10 10.36 0.97
CA SER A 269 -25.01 10.13 1.93
C SER A 269 -23.80 9.56 1.21
N ILE A 270 -22.61 9.90 1.69
CA ILE A 270 -21.34 9.33 1.26
C ILE A 270 -20.92 8.31 2.32
N GLU A 271 -20.89 7.04 1.98
CA GLU A 271 -20.27 6.02 2.83
C GLU A 271 -18.77 5.98 2.56
N VAL A 272 -17.96 6.11 3.60
CA VAL A 272 -16.50 6.00 3.52
C VAL A 272 -16.04 4.80 4.33
N PHE A 273 -15.03 4.08 3.84
CA PHE A 273 -14.33 3.05 4.60
C PHE A 273 -13.04 3.60 5.19
N THR A 274 -12.77 3.32 6.46
CA THR A 274 -11.51 3.69 7.11
C THR A 274 -11.04 2.63 8.11
N THR A 275 -9.73 2.41 8.15
CA THR A 275 -9.06 1.61 9.19
C THR A 275 -8.69 2.45 10.42
N ARG A 276 -8.90 3.77 10.36
CA ARG A 276 -8.47 4.76 11.36
C ARG A 276 -9.63 5.63 11.82
N VAL A 277 -10.71 5.02 12.33
CA VAL A 277 -11.85 5.78 12.88
C VAL A 277 -11.47 6.66 14.07
N ASP A 278 -10.40 6.30 14.79
CA ASP A 278 -9.80 7.10 15.86
C ASP A 278 -9.40 8.52 15.42
N THR A 279 -9.15 8.73 14.12
CA THR A 279 -8.72 10.02 13.58
C THR A 279 -9.87 10.90 13.08
N ILE A 280 -11.13 10.46 13.15
CA ILE A 280 -12.32 11.09 12.52
C ILE A 280 -12.50 12.58 12.83
N PHE A 281 -12.11 13.03 14.03
CA PHE A 281 -12.19 14.44 14.43
C PHE A 281 -11.19 15.36 13.70
N GLY A 282 -10.23 14.77 12.99
CA GLY A 282 -9.25 15.45 12.13
C GLY A 282 -9.60 15.37 10.65
N CYS A 283 -10.78 14.86 10.31
CA CYS A 283 -11.27 14.83 8.94
C CYS A 283 -11.61 16.26 8.48
N THR A 284 -10.87 16.76 7.49
CA THR A 284 -11.05 18.13 6.96
C THR A 284 -11.60 18.17 5.54
N TYR A 285 -11.71 17.03 4.86
CA TYR A 285 -12.40 16.88 3.57
C TYR A 285 -12.74 15.41 3.29
N VAL A 286 -13.64 15.16 2.36
CA VAL A 286 -14.00 13.82 1.86
C VAL A 286 -13.62 13.72 0.39
N VAL A 287 -13.12 12.56 -0.04
CA VAL A 287 -12.69 12.34 -1.42
C VAL A 287 -13.43 11.17 -2.04
N LEU A 288 -13.95 11.37 -3.25
CA LEU A 288 -14.64 10.37 -4.05
C LEU A 288 -13.76 9.92 -5.22
N ALA A 289 -13.85 8.64 -5.58
CA ALA A 289 -13.29 8.14 -6.82
C ALA A 289 -14.00 8.79 -8.03
N PRO A 290 -13.29 9.22 -9.09
CA PRO A 290 -13.87 9.84 -10.28
C PRO A 290 -14.96 9.01 -10.96
N GLU A 291 -14.84 7.68 -10.90
CA GLU A 291 -15.78 6.75 -11.52
C GLU A 291 -16.87 6.24 -10.57
N SER A 292 -16.91 6.74 -9.34
CA SER A 292 -17.94 6.33 -8.39
C SER A 292 -19.33 6.73 -8.87
N LYS A 293 -20.32 5.86 -8.60
CA LYS A 293 -21.73 6.18 -8.86
C LYS A 293 -22.16 7.46 -8.13
N LEU A 294 -21.64 7.67 -6.92
CA LEU A 294 -21.88 8.89 -6.13
C LEU A 294 -21.49 10.17 -6.86
N VAL A 295 -20.37 10.18 -7.59
CA VAL A 295 -19.98 11.34 -8.41
C VAL A 295 -21.01 11.60 -9.51
N GLN A 296 -21.52 10.57 -10.19
CA GLN A 296 -22.55 10.75 -11.22
C GLN A 296 -23.86 11.27 -10.63
N ASP A 297 -24.23 10.84 -9.42
CA ASP A 297 -25.45 11.26 -8.73
C ASP A 297 -25.34 12.70 -8.18
N LEU A 298 -24.13 13.16 -7.84
CA LEU A 298 -23.86 14.45 -7.22
C LEU A 298 -23.37 15.55 -8.19
N LYS A 299 -22.72 15.21 -9.31
CA LYS A 299 -22.07 16.19 -10.20
C LYS A 299 -23.00 17.31 -10.68
N ASN A 300 -24.25 16.98 -10.98
CA ASN A 300 -25.25 17.95 -11.47
C ASN A 300 -25.70 18.95 -10.40
N ARG A 301 -25.30 18.74 -9.15
CA ARG A 301 -25.61 19.62 -8.01
C ARG A 301 -24.44 20.54 -7.67
N ALA A 302 -23.25 20.28 -8.22
CA ALA A 302 -22.09 21.13 -8.04
C ALA A 302 -22.14 22.32 -9.01
N SER A 303 -21.64 23.48 -8.58
CA SER A 303 -21.66 24.70 -9.42
C SER A 303 -20.62 24.68 -10.54
N ASN A 304 -19.64 23.77 -10.49
CA ASN A 304 -18.55 23.64 -11.45
C ASN A 304 -18.62 22.34 -12.28
N LEU A 305 -19.80 22.01 -12.81
CA LEU A 305 -20.03 20.78 -13.57
C LEU A 305 -19.04 20.58 -14.73
N ASP A 306 -18.79 21.61 -15.55
CA ASP A 306 -17.90 21.51 -16.72
C ASP A 306 -16.46 21.13 -16.32
N GLU A 307 -15.95 21.71 -15.22
CA GLU A 307 -14.62 21.39 -14.70
C GLU A 307 -14.56 19.94 -14.19
N ILE A 308 -15.63 19.48 -13.51
CA ILE A 308 -15.76 18.11 -13.00
C ILE A 308 -15.78 17.09 -14.14
N GLU A 309 -16.58 17.33 -15.19
CA GLU A 309 -16.66 16.40 -16.32
C GLU A 309 -15.36 16.31 -17.10
N LYS A 310 -14.66 17.44 -17.26
CA LYS A 310 -13.31 17.48 -17.83
C LYS A 310 -12.33 16.64 -17.01
N TYR A 311 -12.33 16.80 -15.68
CA TYR A 311 -11.46 16.03 -14.80
C TYR A 311 -11.76 14.52 -14.83
N ILE A 312 -13.05 14.13 -14.86
CA ILE A 312 -13.46 12.72 -15.00
C ILE A 312 -12.97 12.14 -16.34
N LEU A 313 -13.02 12.92 -17.43
CA LEU A 313 -12.55 12.47 -18.74
C LEU A 313 -11.02 12.31 -18.78
N GLU A 314 -10.27 13.20 -18.13
CA GLU A 314 -8.81 13.11 -18.02
C GLU A 314 -8.38 11.92 -17.18
N THR A 315 -9.04 11.68 -16.04
CA THR A 315 -8.72 10.55 -15.14
C THR A 315 -9.05 9.20 -15.77
N LYS A 316 -10.09 9.09 -16.60
CA LYS A 316 -10.40 7.87 -17.38
C LYS A 316 -9.30 7.41 -18.34
N LYS A 317 -8.36 8.29 -18.70
CA LYS A 317 -7.22 7.95 -19.55
C LYS A 317 -6.10 7.25 -18.78
N LYS A 318 -6.12 7.30 -17.44
CA LYS A 318 -5.14 6.67 -16.57
C LYS A 318 -5.65 5.32 -16.05
N THR A 319 -4.78 4.35 -15.90
CA THR A 319 -5.08 3.07 -15.23
C THR A 319 -5.07 3.23 -13.70
N ASP A 320 -5.68 2.30 -12.97
CA ASP A 320 -5.67 2.34 -11.51
C ASP A 320 -4.24 2.24 -10.94
N LEU A 321 -3.36 1.45 -11.56
CA LEU A 321 -1.94 1.33 -11.20
C LEU A 321 -1.20 2.66 -11.38
N GLU A 322 -1.34 3.31 -12.55
CA GLU A 322 -0.73 4.62 -12.80
C GLU A 322 -1.20 5.66 -11.79
N ARG A 323 -2.47 5.60 -11.38
CA ARG A 323 -3.04 6.50 -10.37
C ARG A 323 -2.46 6.25 -8.97
N MET A 324 -2.16 4.99 -8.63
CA MET A 324 -1.49 4.62 -7.37
C MET A 324 -0.03 5.06 -7.35
N GLU A 325 0.70 4.86 -8.46
CA GLU A 325 2.12 5.19 -8.59
C GLU A 325 2.38 6.68 -8.81
N ASN A 326 1.38 7.43 -9.31
CA ASN A 326 1.51 8.85 -9.56
C ASN A 326 1.81 9.61 -8.25
N LYS A 327 3.01 10.21 -8.21
CA LYS A 327 3.47 11.05 -7.11
C LYS A 327 2.66 12.34 -7.02
N GLU A 328 2.19 12.87 -8.14
CA GLU A 328 1.40 14.09 -8.14
C GLU A 328 -0.09 13.77 -7.95
N LYS A 329 -0.59 14.00 -6.74
CA LYS A 329 -2.01 13.87 -6.44
C LYS A 329 -2.78 15.02 -7.10
N THR A 330 -3.79 14.69 -7.90
CA THR A 330 -4.67 15.66 -8.54
C THR A 330 -6.09 15.48 -8.03
N GLY A 331 -6.86 16.56 -8.06
CA GLY A 331 -8.26 16.52 -7.70
C GLY A 331 -8.98 17.84 -7.96
N ILE A 332 -10.30 17.77 -7.87
CA ILE A 332 -11.20 18.90 -8.07
C ILE A 332 -12.26 18.94 -6.97
N GLU A 333 -12.52 20.13 -6.42
CA GLU A 333 -13.62 20.31 -5.45
C GLU A 333 -14.96 20.23 -6.18
N MET A 334 -15.93 19.53 -5.60
CA MET A 334 -17.33 19.63 -6.00
C MET A 334 -17.95 20.87 -5.35
N ARG A 335 -17.76 22.05 -5.97
CA ARG A 335 -18.18 23.34 -5.38
C ARG A 335 -19.67 23.34 -5.08
N GLY A 336 -20.03 23.71 -3.85
CA GLY A 336 -21.41 23.68 -3.36
C GLY A 336 -21.84 22.33 -2.74
N ILE A 337 -20.99 21.30 -2.77
CA ILE A 337 -21.25 20.01 -2.12
C ILE A 337 -20.37 19.88 -0.88
N LYS A 338 -20.99 19.73 0.28
CA LYS A 338 -20.32 19.49 1.56
C LYS A 338 -20.77 18.15 2.15
N ALA A 339 -19.87 17.50 2.87
CA ALA A 339 -20.15 16.32 3.67
C ALA A 339 -20.19 16.72 5.15
N VAL A 340 -21.14 16.20 5.91
CA VAL A 340 -21.27 16.47 7.35
C VAL A 340 -20.63 15.32 8.12
N ASN A 341 -19.60 15.62 8.89
CA ASN A 341 -18.95 14.65 9.75
C ASN A 341 -19.91 14.26 10.90
N PRO A 342 -20.27 12.97 11.04
CA PRO A 342 -21.30 12.56 11.99
C PRO A 342 -20.87 12.63 13.47
N PHE A 343 -19.59 12.86 13.76
CA PHE A 343 -19.06 12.89 15.13
C PHE A 343 -18.98 14.30 15.72
N ASN A 344 -18.77 15.32 14.90
CA ASN A 344 -18.68 16.73 15.34
C ASN A 344 -19.66 17.66 14.62
N ASN A 345 -20.46 17.16 13.66
CA ASN A 345 -21.39 17.91 12.81
C ASN A 345 -20.75 19.02 11.96
N GLU A 346 -19.43 18.99 11.77
CA GLU A 346 -18.76 19.97 10.92
C GLU A 346 -18.95 19.64 9.43
N GLU A 347 -19.08 20.69 8.62
CA GLU A 347 -19.21 20.61 7.17
C GLU A 347 -17.83 20.67 6.53
N VAL A 348 -17.47 19.61 5.80
CA VAL A 348 -16.19 19.51 5.10
C VAL A 348 -16.41 19.46 3.58
N PRO A 349 -15.50 20.03 2.76
CA PRO A 349 -15.60 19.97 1.30
C PRO A 349 -15.52 18.53 0.79
N VAL A 350 -16.19 18.30 -0.35
CA VAL A 350 -16.10 17.04 -1.10
C VAL A 350 -15.25 17.25 -2.34
N TYR A 351 -14.23 16.40 -2.51
CA TYR A 351 -13.33 16.38 -3.65
C TYR A 351 -13.52 15.13 -4.48
N ILE A 352 -13.14 15.20 -5.75
CA ILE A 352 -12.90 14.06 -6.62
C ILE A 352 -11.40 14.01 -6.86
N ALA A 353 -10.75 12.87 -6.59
CA ALA A 353 -9.30 12.75 -6.78
C ALA A 353 -8.90 11.40 -7.35
N ASP A 354 -7.84 11.40 -8.16
CA ASP A 354 -7.38 10.20 -8.86
C ASP A 354 -6.74 9.16 -7.94
N TYR A 355 -6.28 9.51 -6.74
CA TYR A 355 -5.70 8.51 -5.84
C TYR A 355 -6.73 7.61 -5.13
N VAL A 356 -8.03 7.90 -5.25
CA VAL A 356 -9.12 7.08 -4.65
C VAL A 356 -9.70 6.14 -5.71
N ILE A 357 -9.69 4.83 -5.42
CA ILE A 357 -10.09 3.78 -6.36
C ILE A 357 -11.53 3.34 -6.05
N ALA A 358 -12.41 3.34 -7.06
CA ALA A 358 -13.83 3.03 -6.89
C ALA A 358 -14.12 1.61 -6.38
N THR A 359 -13.22 0.66 -6.67
CA THR A 359 -13.35 -0.76 -6.29
C THR A 359 -12.79 -1.07 -4.91
N TYR A 360 -12.07 -0.13 -4.28
CA TYR A 360 -11.51 -0.31 -2.94
C TYR A 360 -12.43 0.32 -1.88
N GLY A 361 -12.79 -0.47 -0.86
CA GLY A 361 -13.75 -0.05 0.18
C GLY A 361 -15.09 0.34 -0.44
N THR A 362 -15.51 1.59 -0.21
CA THR A 362 -16.75 2.16 -0.75
C THR A 362 -16.52 3.06 -1.98
N GLY A 363 -15.26 3.19 -2.45
CA GLY A 363 -14.90 4.17 -3.48
C GLY A 363 -14.87 5.62 -2.99
N ALA A 364 -14.90 5.83 -1.66
CA ALA A 364 -14.78 7.12 -1.01
C ALA A 364 -13.97 7.01 0.29
N VAL A 365 -13.23 8.07 0.62
CA VAL A 365 -12.37 8.14 1.81
C VAL A 365 -12.62 9.43 2.58
N MET A 366 -12.58 9.35 3.91
CA MET A 366 -12.40 10.53 4.75
C MET A 366 -10.92 10.90 4.73
N ALA A 367 -10.61 12.16 4.47
CA ALA A 367 -9.23 12.61 4.44
C ALA A 367 -8.88 13.27 5.78
N VAL A 368 -7.83 12.76 6.42
CA VAL A 368 -7.33 13.23 7.71
C VAL A 368 -5.86 13.63 7.53
N PRO A 369 -5.57 14.82 7.00
CA PRO A 369 -4.22 15.22 6.58
C PRO A 369 -3.17 15.13 7.67
N ALA A 370 -3.57 15.32 8.93
CA ALA A 370 -2.63 15.10 10.01
C ALA A 370 -2.10 13.64 10.00
N HIS A 371 -2.94 12.64 9.82
CA HIS A 371 -2.55 11.26 10.13
C HIS A 371 -2.33 10.37 8.91
N ASP A 372 -2.42 10.93 7.70
CA ASP A 372 -2.14 10.25 6.43
C ASP A 372 -1.30 11.15 5.51
N GLU A 373 -0.20 10.61 5.00
CA GLU A 373 0.76 11.32 4.16
C GLU A 373 0.16 11.76 2.81
N ARG A 374 -0.71 10.93 2.21
CA ARG A 374 -1.35 11.23 0.92
C ARG A 374 -2.34 12.39 1.10
N ASP A 375 -3.09 12.34 2.19
CA ASP A 375 -4.03 13.40 2.55
C ASP A 375 -3.30 14.70 2.90
N TRP A 376 -2.11 14.61 3.52
CA TRP A 376 -1.24 15.75 3.82
C TRP A 376 -0.71 16.44 2.56
N GLU A 377 -0.16 15.67 1.62
CA GLU A 377 0.32 16.20 0.33
C GLU A 377 -0.80 16.88 -0.45
N PHE A 378 -1.96 16.24 -0.52
CA PHE A 378 -3.14 16.81 -1.18
C PHE A 378 -3.62 18.07 -0.46
N ALA A 379 -3.72 18.06 0.87
CA ALA A 379 -4.12 19.22 1.65
C ALA A 379 -3.16 20.41 1.46
N LYS A 380 -1.85 20.17 1.44
CA LYS A 380 -0.87 21.22 1.16
C LYS A 380 -1.02 21.80 -0.24
N LYS A 381 -1.21 20.96 -1.26
CA LYS A 381 -1.35 21.40 -2.65
C LYS A 381 -2.60 22.26 -2.85
N TYR A 382 -3.70 21.90 -2.20
CA TYR A 382 -5.00 22.59 -2.34
C TYR A 382 -5.30 23.58 -1.19
N ASN A 383 -4.31 23.85 -0.33
CA ASN A 383 -4.42 24.76 0.82
C ASN A 383 -5.63 24.43 1.72
N LEU A 384 -5.83 23.15 2.01
CA LEU A 384 -6.89 22.65 2.89
C LEU A 384 -6.45 22.67 4.35
N GLU A 385 -7.43 22.73 5.25
CA GLU A 385 -7.17 22.67 6.69
C GLU A 385 -6.48 21.35 7.04
N ILE A 386 -5.45 21.46 7.89
CA ILE A 386 -4.77 20.29 8.46
C ILE A 386 -5.00 20.32 9.97
N ARG A 387 -5.81 19.38 10.44
CA ARG A 387 -6.21 19.30 11.85
C ARG A 387 -5.69 18.03 12.50
N GLN A 388 -4.98 18.20 13.61
CA GLN A 388 -4.53 17.09 14.43
C GLN A 388 -5.66 16.61 15.35
N SER A 389 -6.04 15.34 15.24
CA SER A 389 -6.99 14.67 16.16
C SER A 389 -6.33 13.75 17.18
N ILE A 390 -5.06 13.40 17.00
CA ILE A 390 -4.32 12.48 17.86
C ILE A 390 -2.93 13.07 18.09
N ALA A 391 -2.52 13.12 19.36
CA ALA A 391 -1.20 13.60 19.77
C ALA A 391 -0.38 12.45 20.34
N GLN A 392 0.92 12.46 20.05
CA GLN A 392 1.87 11.56 20.68
C GLN A 392 1.96 11.89 22.16
N ILE A 393 1.92 10.85 23.02
CA ILE A 393 2.12 11.00 24.46
C ILE A 393 3.54 10.54 24.80
N LEU A 394 4.35 11.43 25.34
CA LEU A 394 5.66 11.14 25.91
C LEU A 394 5.52 10.95 27.42
N GLU A 395 5.94 9.81 27.94
CA GLU A 395 6.00 9.56 29.37
C GLU A 395 7.47 9.50 29.80
N THR A 396 7.82 10.24 30.84
CA THR A 396 9.19 10.26 31.37
C THR A 396 9.43 9.11 32.35
N ASP A 397 10.62 8.54 32.30
CA ASP A 397 11.06 7.48 33.23
C ASP A 397 11.91 8.04 34.39
N GLY A 398 12.31 7.16 35.31
CA GLY A 398 13.22 7.50 36.41
C GLY A 398 12.60 8.39 37.49
N LYS A 399 13.32 9.44 37.92
CA LYS A 399 12.91 10.31 39.04
C LYS A 399 11.65 11.13 38.72
N ASP A 400 11.44 11.40 37.45
CA ASP A 400 10.32 12.18 36.91
C ASP A 400 9.18 11.30 36.40
N LYS A 401 9.20 9.99 36.71
CA LYS A 401 8.07 9.10 36.41
C LYS A 401 6.82 9.52 37.17
N VAL A 402 5.68 9.51 36.48
CA VAL A 402 4.35 9.78 37.06
C VAL A 402 4.12 8.91 38.29
N ARG A 403 3.61 9.51 39.38
CA ARG A 403 3.43 8.84 40.68
C ARG A 403 1.95 8.61 40.97
N GLU A 404 1.60 7.39 41.37
CA GLU A 404 0.24 7.06 41.80
C GLU A 404 -0.14 7.84 43.07
N GLY A 405 -1.40 8.29 43.16
CA GLY A 405 -1.91 9.07 44.30
C GLY A 405 -1.51 10.56 44.32
N LYS A 406 -0.65 11.03 43.41
CA LYS A 406 -0.33 12.46 43.27
C LYS A 406 -1.31 13.17 42.34
N GLN A 407 -1.67 14.41 42.66
CA GLN A 407 -2.56 15.23 41.84
C GLN A 407 -1.95 15.46 40.45
N THR A 408 -2.75 15.25 39.40
CA THR A 408 -2.36 15.53 38.01
C THR A 408 -2.94 16.87 37.56
N ILE A 409 -2.06 17.80 37.20
CA ILE A 409 -2.46 19.10 36.68
C ILE A 409 -2.20 19.16 35.18
N LYS A 410 -3.27 19.36 34.41
CA LYS A 410 -3.19 19.60 32.96
C LYS A 410 -2.77 21.04 32.69
N ARG A 411 -1.82 21.25 31.78
CA ARG A 411 -1.36 22.57 31.34
C ARG A 411 -1.22 22.62 29.83
N ARG A 412 -1.47 23.79 29.25
CA ARG A 412 -1.06 24.12 27.89
C ARG A 412 0.28 24.85 27.98
N THR A 413 1.24 24.44 27.17
CA THR A 413 2.59 25.01 27.17
C THR A 413 3.07 25.25 25.76
N VAL A 414 3.97 26.21 25.64
CA VAL A 414 4.64 26.53 24.39
C VAL A 414 6.15 26.39 24.57
N ASP A 415 6.79 25.67 23.67
CA ASP A 415 8.24 25.60 23.57
C ASP A 415 8.64 26.55 22.44
N VAL A 416 9.56 27.48 22.70
CA VAL A 416 9.92 28.54 21.74
C VAL A 416 11.35 28.37 21.27
N ILE A 417 11.51 28.08 19.98
CA ILE A 417 12.80 28.03 19.30
C ILE A 417 13.04 29.39 18.68
N ILE A 418 14.04 30.12 19.18
CA ILE A 418 14.42 31.45 18.67
C ILE A 418 15.72 31.32 17.88
N LYS A 419 15.72 31.74 16.61
CA LYS A 419 16.92 31.84 15.78
C LYS A 419 17.47 33.27 15.75
N HIS A 420 18.79 33.38 15.79
CA HIS A 420 19.53 34.63 15.68
C HIS A 420 19.29 35.32 14.33
N TRP A 421 19.27 36.66 14.31
CA TRP A 421 18.94 37.46 13.11
C TRP A 421 20.04 37.46 12.03
N LYS A 422 21.27 37.04 12.37
CA LYS A 422 22.43 37.01 11.45
C LYS A 422 23.16 35.68 11.38
N GLU A 423 23.13 34.90 12.45
CA GLU A 423 23.99 33.72 12.62
C GLU A 423 23.11 32.47 12.65
N ASP A 424 23.65 31.30 12.30
CA ASP A 424 22.92 30.02 12.42
C ASP A 424 22.99 29.48 13.86
N GLU A 425 22.54 30.30 14.79
CA GLU A 425 22.54 30.06 16.23
C GLU A 425 21.13 30.16 16.81
N TYR A 426 20.89 29.40 17.88
CA TYR A 426 19.59 29.28 18.53
C TYR A 426 19.71 29.62 20.01
N PHE A 427 18.75 30.39 20.51
CA PHE A 427 18.72 30.81 21.90
C PHE A 427 18.21 29.66 22.78
N CYS A 428 19.02 29.27 23.77
CA CYS A 428 18.68 28.23 24.73
C CYS A 428 18.85 28.77 26.15
N LEU A 429 18.20 28.13 27.11
CA LEU A 429 18.31 28.44 28.54
C LEU A 429 19.16 27.37 29.23
N ASP A 430 20.13 27.81 30.03
CA ASP A 430 20.87 26.96 30.99
C ASP A 430 20.35 27.24 32.40
N TRP A 431 19.59 26.31 32.95
CA TRP A 431 18.95 26.47 34.25
C TRP A 431 19.94 26.19 35.37
N LYS A 432 20.00 27.10 36.35
CA LYS A 432 20.95 27.04 37.49
C LYS A 432 20.66 25.86 38.44
N TYR A 433 19.53 25.18 38.26
CA TYR A 433 19.13 24.00 39.04
C TYR A 433 18.93 22.79 38.12
N ASN A 434 19.12 21.59 38.67
CA ASN A 434 18.88 20.31 38.02
C ASN A 434 19.67 20.04 36.71
N ASN A 435 20.70 20.85 36.40
CA ASN A 435 21.47 20.75 35.15
C ASN A 435 20.57 20.74 33.91
N TRP A 436 19.44 21.45 33.97
CA TRP A 436 18.44 21.42 32.92
C TRP A 436 18.79 22.43 31.83
N LYS A 437 18.81 21.99 30.58
CA LYS A 437 19.12 22.78 29.40
C LYS A 437 18.00 22.63 28.40
N SER A 438 17.36 23.72 28.04
CA SER A 438 16.12 23.69 27.26
C SER A 438 16.02 24.87 26.30
N PHE A 439 15.06 24.79 25.39
CA PHE A 439 14.48 26.00 24.80
C PHE A 439 13.67 26.78 25.86
N ILE A 440 13.16 27.95 25.49
CA ILE A 440 12.19 28.67 26.32
C ILE A 440 10.91 27.84 26.39
N ILE A 441 10.41 27.57 27.61
CA ILE A 441 9.20 26.79 27.84
C ILE A 441 8.27 27.61 28.74
N GLY A 442 7.11 27.92 28.18
CA GLY A 442 6.13 28.83 28.78
C GLY A 442 4.76 28.23 28.98
N GLY A 443 3.94 28.88 29.81
CA GLY A 443 2.52 28.54 29.95
C GLY A 443 1.70 29.27 28.89
N ILE A 444 0.65 28.63 28.38
CA ILE A 444 -0.36 29.33 27.57
C ILE A 444 -1.52 29.69 28.49
N GLU A 445 -1.82 30.97 28.62
CA GLU A 445 -2.89 31.48 29.48
C GLU A 445 -4.28 31.27 28.87
N GLU A 446 -5.33 31.43 29.69
CA GLU A 446 -6.71 31.27 29.22
C GLU A 446 -7.09 32.42 28.28
N GLY A 447 -7.58 32.10 27.09
CA GLY A 447 -7.87 33.07 26.03
C GLY A 447 -6.67 33.45 25.15
N GLU A 448 -5.46 33.03 25.51
CA GLU A 448 -4.23 33.32 24.75
C GLU A 448 -4.04 32.32 23.59
N SER A 449 -3.72 32.83 22.39
CA SER A 449 -3.31 31.98 21.27
C SER A 449 -1.89 31.44 21.47
N ILE A 450 -1.58 30.32 20.82
CA ILE A 450 -0.23 29.70 20.90
C ILE A 450 0.86 30.69 20.46
N LYS A 451 0.57 31.54 19.46
CA LYS A 451 1.52 32.51 18.93
C LYS A 451 1.74 33.68 19.88
N GLU A 452 0.68 34.17 20.52
CA GLU A 452 0.78 35.23 21.52
C GLU A 452 1.60 34.75 22.72
N ALA A 453 1.29 33.56 23.24
CA ALA A 453 2.07 32.94 24.31
C ALA A 453 3.55 32.77 23.93
N ALA A 454 3.84 32.30 22.72
CA ALA A 454 5.21 32.13 22.25
C ALA A 454 5.98 33.46 22.24
N LEU A 455 5.36 34.53 21.76
CA LEU A 455 5.97 35.86 21.69
C LEU A 455 6.16 36.47 23.08
N ARG A 456 5.18 36.31 23.97
CA ARG A 456 5.27 36.76 25.36
C ARG A 456 6.43 36.07 26.09
N GLU A 457 6.44 34.75 26.08
CA GLU A 457 7.48 33.94 26.76
C GLU A 457 8.86 34.17 26.13
N ALA A 458 8.94 34.32 24.80
CA ALA A 458 10.19 34.69 24.14
C ALA A 458 10.71 36.02 24.65
N ARG A 459 9.85 37.04 24.75
CA ARG A 459 10.23 38.38 25.19
C ARG A 459 10.61 38.40 26.66
N GLU A 460 9.82 37.76 27.52
CA GLU A 460 10.04 37.66 28.97
C GLU A 460 11.37 36.95 29.32
N GLU A 461 11.73 35.89 28.59
CA GLU A 461 12.91 35.07 28.93
C GLU A 461 14.18 35.43 28.15
N SER A 462 14.07 36.13 27.01
CA SER A 462 15.23 36.53 26.19
C SER A 462 15.49 38.03 26.12
N GLY A 463 14.49 38.86 26.41
CA GLY A 463 14.54 40.32 26.35
C GLY A 463 14.46 40.88 24.94
N TYR A 464 14.46 40.06 23.88
CA TYR A 464 14.37 40.57 22.50
C TYR A 464 12.97 41.09 22.19
N LYS A 465 12.86 42.15 21.38
CA LYS A 465 11.57 42.77 21.04
C LYS A 465 11.07 42.42 19.64
N ASN A 466 11.96 42.52 18.67
CA ASN A 466 11.57 42.49 17.25
C ASN A 466 11.65 41.05 16.74
N MET A 467 10.52 40.37 16.71
CA MET A 467 10.40 38.95 16.41
C MET A 467 9.38 38.65 15.32
N LYS A 468 9.67 37.64 14.49
CA LYS A 468 8.75 37.10 13.49
C LYS A 468 8.46 35.64 13.78
N VAL A 469 7.20 35.31 14.05
CA VAL A 469 6.74 33.92 14.12
C VAL A 469 6.76 33.32 12.72
N VAL A 470 7.60 32.31 12.51
CA VAL A 470 7.70 31.60 11.23
C VAL A 470 6.64 30.52 11.13
N GLY A 471 6.43 29.76 12.21
CA GLY A 471 5.41 28.71 12.24
C GLY A 471 5.55 27.76 13.42
N GLN A 472 4.66 26.78 13.48
CA GLN A 472 4.74 25.67 14.44
C GLN A 472 5.69 24.59 13.90
N VAL A 473 6.58 24.09 14.76
CA VAL A 473 7.47 22.97 14.47
C VAL A 473 6.81 21.70 14.95
N GLY A 474 6.67 20.73 14.06
CA GLY A 474 5.94 19.50 14.36
C GLY A 474 4.46 19.79 14.65
N ARG A 475 3.88 19.00 15.55
CA ARG A 475 2.48 19.12 15.96
C ARG A 475 2.38 19.15 17.47
N GLU A 476 1.17 19.30 18.00
CA GLU A 476 0.96 19.20 19.45
C GLU A 476 1.41 17.81 19.92
N ILE A 477 2.23 17.79 20.97
CA ILE A 477 2.64 16.58 21.67
C ILE A 477 2.20 16.70 23.13
N HIS A 478 1.86 15.59 23.73
CA HIS A 478 1.50 15.56 25.14
C HIS A 478 2.68 14.98 25.91
N SER A 479 3.01 15.55 27.07
CA SER A 479 3.97 14.94 28.00
C SER A 479 3.34 14.67 29.36
N LYS A 480 3.65 13.50 29.92
CA LYS A 480 3.32 13.15 31.30
C LYS A 480 4.61 12.94 32.09
N PHE A 481 4.72 13.69 33.17
CA PHE A 481 5.89 13.63 34.05
C PHE A 481 5.52 14.05 35.47
N PHE A 482 6.33 13.66 36.43
CA PHE A 482 6.24 14.11 37.82
C PHE A 482 7.17 15.31 38.03
N ALA A 483 6.60 16.47 38.36
CA ALA A 483 7.36 17.68 38.65
C ALA A 483 7.90 17.63 40.08
N VAL A 484 9.13 17.13 40.25
CA VAL A 484 9.77 16.93 41.57
C VAL A 484 9.75 18.19 42.44
N HIS A 485 10.01 19.35 41.84
CA HIS A 485 10.05 20.65 42.53
C HIS A 485 8.68 21.13 43.04
N LYS A 486 7.57 20.53 42.59
CA LYS A 486 6.19 20.92 42.97
C LYS A 486 5.39 19.77 43.58
N ASP A 487 5.98 18.58 43.70
CA ASP A 487 5.35 17.37 44.24
C ASP A 487 4.00 16.99 43.59
N ILE A 488 3.90 17.15 42.25
CA ILE A 488 2.67 16.91 41.47
C ILE A 488 2.96 16.21 40.14
N ASN A 489 1.96 15.48 39.63
CA ASN A 489 1.97 15.00 38.25
C ASN A 489 1.57 16.13 37.29
N ARG A 490 2.19 16.15 36.11
CA ARG A 490 1.90 17.09 35.02
C ARG A 490 1.42 16.33 33.80
N TYR A 491 0.41 16.89 33.13
CA TYR A 491 0.02 16.55 31.77
C TYR A 491 0.13 17.82 30.94
N ALA A 492 1.23 17.99 30.22
CA ALA A 492 1.47 19.19 29.41
C ALA A 492 1.07 18.95 27.95
N LEU A 493 0.23 19.83 27.41
CA LEU A 493 -0.07 19.94 25.98
C LEU A 493 0.96 20.91 25.38
N ARG A 494 2.01 20.35 24.79
CA ARG A 494 3.17 21.12 24.32
C ARG A 494 3.02 21.45 22.84
N ASN A 495 3.22 22.73 22.53
CA ASN A 495 3.26 23.24 21.17
C ASN A 495 4.61 23.90 20.92
N CYS A 496 5.32 23.54 19.85
CA CYS A 496 6.63 24.13 19.58
C CYS A 496 6.50 25.23 18.51
N ILE A 497 6.90 26.46 18.80
CA ILE A 497 6.87 27.59 17.87
C ILE A 497 8.30 27.98 17.49
N TYR A 498 8.51 28.21 16.19
CA TYR A 498 9.76 28.72 15.65
C TYR A 498 9.63 30.21 15.33
N ILE A 499 10.57 30.97 15.88
CA ILE A 499 10.66 32.42 15.80
C ILE A 499 12.03 32.81 15.24
N GLU A 500 12.03 33.80 14.36
CA GLU A 500 13.25 34.46 13.89
C GLU A 500 13.31 35.87 14.45
N LEU A 501 14.44 36.24 15.05
CA LEU A 501 14.70 37.62 15.44
C LEU A 501 14.92 38.47 14.19
N ILE A 502 14.37 39.69 14.19
CA ILE A 502 14.55 40.67 13.12
C ILE A 502 15.86 41.43 13.34
N ASP A 503 16.15 41.78 14.60
CA ASP A 503 17.36 42.47 15.02
C ASP A 503 17.72 42.10 16.47
N GLY A 504 18.75 42.75 17.00
CA GLY A 504 19.26 42.55 18.36
C GLY A 504 18.71 43.54 19.40
N GLU A 505 17.61 44.24 19.13
CA GLU A 505 17.03 45.17 20.10
C GLU A 505 16.47 44.41 21.30
N GLN A 506 16.94 44.78 22.49
CA GLN A 506 16.55 44.16 23.76
C GLN A 506 15.93 45.17 24.73
N GLU A 507 15.14 44.66 25.66
CA GLU A 507 14.77 45.33 26.91
C GLU A 507 15.46 44.72 28.12
N GLU A 508 15.50 45.49 29.20
CA GLU A 508 16.05 45.03 30.46
C GLU A 508 15.14 43.94 31.04
N LEU A 509 15.73 42.75 31.21
CA LEU A 509 15.03 41.61 31.78
C LEU A 509 14.76 41.85 33.26
N SER A 510 13.58 41.45 33.74
CA SER A 510 13.28 41.52 35.17
C SER A 510 14.17 40.53 35.95
N GLU A 511 14.42 40.86 37.22
CA GLU A 511 15.12 39.93 38.13
C GLU A 511 14.37 38.60 38.28
N GLU A 512 13.04 38.58 38.07
CA GLU A 512 12.22 37.38 38.18
C GLU A 512 12.55 36.34 37.11
N HIS A 513 12.73 36.76 35.86
CA HIS A 513 13.04 35.88 34.73
C HIS A 513 14.52 35.43 34.75
N THR A 514 15.45 36.30 35.12
CA THR A 514 16.90 35.97 35.08
C THR A 514 17.43 35.26 36.33
N LYS A 515 16.63 35.14 37.39
CA LYS A 515 17.07 34.54 38.67
C LYS A 515 17.54 33.10 38.52
N ASN A 516 16.86 32.32 37.69
CA ASN A 516 16.93 30.86 37.74
C ASN A 516 17.64 30.21 36.55
N HIS A 517 17.99 30.96 35.51
CA HIS A 517 18.71 30.46 34.34
C HIS A 517 19.57 31.57 33.71
N SER A 518 20.30 31.24 32.65
CA SER A 518 20.99 32.19 31.78
C SER A 518 20.72 31.84 30.31
N GLY A 519 20.49 32.86 29.48
CA GLY A 519 20.35 32.71 28.03
C GLY A 519 21.70 32.50 27.35
N ILE A 520 21.79 31.52 26.46
CA ILE A 520 23.00 31.15 25.73
C ILE A 520 22.67 30.92 24.25
N TRP A 521 23.49 31.47 23.35
CA TRP A 521 23.43 31.18 21.92
C TRP A 521 24.21 29.91 21.61
N ILE A 522 23.53 28.94 20.98
CA ILE A 522 24.09 27.64 20.62
C ILE A 522 24.04 27.48 19.10
N LYS A 523 25.18 27.14 18.48
CA LYS A 523 25.24 26.80 17.07
C LYS A 523 24.30 25.65 16.72
N LYS A 524 23.60 25.75 15.59
CA LYS A 524 22.59 24.78 15.13
C LYS A 524 23.00 23.32 15.34
N GLU A 525 24.20 22.96 14.92
CA GLU A 525 24.71 21.59 14.96
C GLU A 525 24.92 21.06 16.39
N LYS A 526 25.05 21.94 17.38
CA LYS A 526 25.25 21.60 18.79
C LYS A 526 23.98 21.68 19.64
N VAL A 527 22.88 22.19 19.09
CA VAL A 527 21.62 22.39 19.85
C VAL A 527 21.11 21.06 20.41
N ALA A 528 21.12 20.00 19.62
CA ALA A 528 20.65 18.68 20.03
C ALA A 528 21.53 18.04 21.14
N GLU A 529 22.82 18.38 21.18
CA GLU A 529 23.75 17.91 22.24
C GLU A 529 23.62 18.75 23.51
N PHE A 530 23.28 20.03 23.37
CA PHE A 530 23.13 20.97 24.48
C PHE A 530 21.85 20.70 25.28
N ILE A 531 20.74 20.50 24.58
CA ILE A 531 19.42 20.30 25.21
C ILE A 531 19.32 18.91 25.80
N ASN A 532 18.83 18.81 27.04
CA ASN A 532 18.67 17.54 27.76
C ASN A 532 17.23 17.34 28.27
N LEU A 533 16.27 17.57 27.37
CA LEU A 533 14.83 17.46 27.57
C LEU A 533 14.32 16.03 27.75
#